data_AF-B2WB80-F1
#
_entry.id   AF-B2WB80-F1
#
_cell.length_a   1.000
_cell.length_b   1.000
_cell.length_c   1.000
_cell.angle_alpha   90.00
_cell.angle_beta   90.00
_cell.angle_gamma   90.00
#
_symmetry.space_group_name_H-M   'P 1'
#
loop_
_entity.id
_entity.type
_entity.pdbx_description
1 polymer ?
#
loop_
_entity_poly.entity_id
_entity_poly.type
_entity_poly.pdbx_seq_one_letter_code
_entity_poly.pdbx_strand_id
1 'polypeptide(L)'
;MAPQAVAHRRGGTHKVKDQDRTDSIYDTYNYKELLDAAKERGIYRKDMKKGEMAWALKRNDDEKRRAQHQARIHYQKRQQQARKEQEKKEAELQALIAAKHKRRLERMQKRDRDESVSDDTPSENEDEAEPPENGSDVVGQALSDESWDSTSTESSTYSTSHVPTHDCKLRLFEWLYDTLPRPDPPPAKTLIDLARLPNPAPAPVHYAPLKLTTMHTRQKLILPGSKYPASVAPNYVPILPPETRSSAHSHQQQHRLHGLLRNAVVETGAFWASKTVVQGRTGRMYFHLGARNEAKSLADTYAKWALENRRLLRVGVGAGQAGGGIVGKDERTWRHEERRRNKIRKTAEVYESSRYRPVAMCFLPAYLDFGEPKTSSWVGERRGRTLQNLRFVRFGECDVPHYYFWVRKGEGGL
;
A
#
# COMPACT_ATOMS: atom_id res chain seq x y z
N MET A 1 -77.63 5.23 -48.49
CA MET A 1 -76.24 5.03 -48.03
C MET A 1 -76.20 5.31 -46.53
N ALA A 2 -75.80 4.34 -45.71
CA ALA A 2 -75.62 4.54 -44.27
C ALA A 2 -74.23 5.14 -44.00
N PRO A 3 -74.09 6.12 -43.08
CA PRO A 3 -72.79 6.73 -42.80
C PRO A 3 -71.90 5.74 -42.06
N GLN A 4 -70.71 5.48 -42.61
CA GLN A 4 -69.68 4.66 -41.95
C GLN A 4 -69.11 5.41 -40.74
N ALA A 5 -69.04 4.73 -39.60
CA ALA A 5 -68.39 5.22 -38.40
C ALA A 5 -66.88 5.39 -38.64
N VAL A 6 -66.38 6.59 -38.37
CA VAL A 6 -64.96 6.95 -38.49
C VAL A 6 -64.13 6.14 -37.49
N ALA A 7 -63.11 5.44 -37.98
CA ALA A 7 -62.18 4.70 -37.13
C ALA A 7 -61.36 5.67 -36.25
N HIS A 8 -61.67 5.74 -34.96
CA HIS A 8 -60.89 6.52 -34.00
C HIS A 8 -59.47 5.95 -33.87
N ARG A 9 -58.45 6.73 -34.25
CA ARG A 9 -57.04 6.45 -33.94
C ARG A 9 -56.86 6.42 -32.41
N ARG A 10 -56.83 5.21 -31.83
CA ARG A 10 -56.47 4.99 -30.41
C ARG A 10 -54.96 5.20 -30.24
N GLY A 11 -54.56 6.43 -29.97
CA GLY A 11 -53.15 6.77 -29.75
C GLY A 11 -52.94 8.13 -29.09
N GLY A 12 -53.86 8.54 -28.21
CA GLY A 12 -53.77 9.82 -27.53
C GLY A 12 -52.59 9.85 -26.54
N THR A 13 -51.65 10.76 -26.78
CA THR A 13 -50.48 11.12 -25.95
C THR A 13 -50.90 11.83 -24.65
N HIS A 14 -51.97 11.40 -24.00
CA HIS A 14 -52.47 12.05 -22.79
C HIS A 14 -51.52 11.75 -21.63
N LYS A 15 -51.00 12.80 -20.99
CA LYS A 15 -50.19 12.75 -19.76
C LYS A 15 -51.03 12.32 -18.55
N VAL A 16 -50.42 12.10 -17.39
CA VAL A 16 -51.18 11.79 -16.17
C VAL A 16 -52.15 12.96 -15.91
N LYS A 17 -53.40 12.65 -15.53
CA LYS A 17 -54.41 13.69 -15.27
C LYS A 17 -53.94 14.60 -14.15
N ASP A 18 -54.30 15.87 -14.20
CA ASP A 18 -53.85 16.86 -13.22
C ASP A 18 -54.25 16.49 -11.77
N GLN A 19 -55.38 15.80 -11.61
CA GLN A 19 -55.86 15.29 -10.30
C GLN A 19 -55.00 14.14 -9.74
N ASP A 20 -54.27 13.42 -10.60
CA ASP A 20 -53.49 12.22 -10.26
C ASP A 20 -51.98 12.47 -10.28
N ARG A 21 -51.55 13.74 -10.36
CA ARG A 21 -50.12 14.10 -10.41
C ARG A 21 -49.40 13.71 -9.11
N THR A 22 -48.15 13.30 -9.29
CA THR A 22 -47.27 12.79 -8.25
C THR A 22 -46.11 13.73 -7.94
N ASP A 23 -46.02 14.89 -8.59
CA ASP A 23 -44.90 15.84 -8.52
C ASP A 23 -43.55 15.14 -8.74
N SER A 24 -43.54 14.21 -9.69
CA SER A 24 -42.37 13.41 -10.03
C SER A 24 -42.18 13.34 -11.54
N ILE A 25 -41.05 12.78 -11.97
CA ILE A 25 -40.75 12.61 -13.40
C ILE A 25 -41.82 11.80 -14.15
N TYR A 26 -42.60 10.97 -13.43
CA TYR A 26 -43.61 10.08 -13.99
C TYR A 26 -44.89 10.78 -14.45
N ASP A 27 -45.12 12.04 -14.06
CA ASP A 27 -46.29 12.80 -14.50
C ASP A 27 -46.21 13.19 -15.98
N THR A 28 -44.97 13.27 -16.50
CA THR A 28 -44.72 13.59 -17.91
C THR A 28 -44.82 12.37 -18.84
N TYR A 29 -44.86 11.15 -18.28
CA TYR A 29 -44.80 9.90 -19.03
C TYR A 29 -46.15 9.54 -19.67
N ASN A 30 -46.09 8.90 -20.84
CA ASN A 30 -47.24 8.28 -21.48
C ASN A 30 -47.60 6.93 -20.82
N TYR A 31 -48.75 6.34 -21.17
CA TYR A 31 -49.20 5.09 -20.54
C TYR A 31 -48.23 3.92 -20.79
N LYS A 32 -47.64 3.84 -21.98
CA LYS A 32 -46.69 2.79 -22.35
C LYS A 32 -45.40 2.91 -21.55
N GLU A 33 -44.86 4.11 -21.40
CA GLU A 33 -43.66 4.41 -20.59
C GLU A 33 -43.86 4.07 -19.12
N LEU A 34 -45.03 4.38 -18.55
CA LEU A 34 -45.37 4.00 -17.18
C LEU A 34 -45.52 2.49 -17.02
N LEU A 35 -46.15 1.82 -18.00
CA LEU A 35 -46.33 0.38 -18.01
C LEU A 35 -44.99 -0.36 -18.09
N ASP A 36 -44.10 0.09 -18.99
CA ASP A 36 -42.78 -0.51 -19.18
C ASP A 36 -41.92 -0.29 -17.93
N ALA A 37 -41.90 0.92 -17.36
CA ALA A 37 -41.18 1.21 -16.11
C ALA A 37 -41.73 0.43 -14.90
N ALA A 38 -43.05 0.25 -14.80
CA ALA A 38 -43.67 -0.53 -13.72
C ALA A 38 -43.36 -2.03 -13.83
N LYS A 39 -43.26 -2.56 -15.06
CA LYS A 39 -42.85 -3.95 -15.31
C LYS A 39 -41.37 -4.17 -15.04
N GLU A 40 -40.50 -3.27 -15.49
CA GLU A 40 -39.06 -3.33 -15.25
C GLU A 40 -38.73 -3.38 -13.75
N ARG A 41 -39.50 -2.65 -12.94
CA ARG A 41 -39.35 -2.61 -11.48
C ARG A 41 -40.14 -3.68 -10.73
N GLY A 42 -40.85 -4.57 -11.44
CA GLY A 42 -41.62 -5.67 -10.85
C GLY A 42 -42.83 -5.24 -10.00
N ILE A 43 -43.33 -4.00 -10.16
CA ILE A 43 -44.43 -3.44 -9.35
C ILE A 43 -45.78 -3.44 -10.09
N TYR A 44 -45.78 -3.82 -11.37
CA TYR A 44 -46.99 -3.84 -12.19
C TYR A 44 -48.00 -4.91 -11.74
N ARG A 45 -49.27 -4.52 -11.67
CA ARG A 45 -50.42 -5.42 -11.49
C ARG A 45 -51.37 -5.25 -12.67
N LYS A 46 -52.04 -6.34 -13.05
CA LYS A 46 -53.01 -6.34 -14.15
C LYS A 46 -54.08 -5.25 -13.88
N ASP A 47 -54.43 -4.51 -14.92
CA ASP A 47 -55.45 -3.45 -14.91
C ASP A 47 -55.17 -2.21 -14.05
N MET A 48 -53.90 -1.96 -13.68
CA MET A 48 -53.51 -0.71 -13.01
C MET A 48 -53.80 0.52 -13.88
N LYS A 49 -54.42 1.53 -13.25
CA LYS A 49 -54.72 2.81 -13.90
C LYS A 49 -53.46 3.66 -14.02
N LYS A 50 -53.48 4.61 -14.97
CA LYS A 50 -52.31 5.45 -15.28
C LYS A 50 -51.77 6.22 -14.06
N GLY A 51 -52.63 6.87 -13.28
CA GLY A 51 -52.24 7.58 -12.06
C GLY A 51 -51.73 6.64 -10.95
N GLU A 52 -52.31 5.44 -10.86
CA GLU A 52 -51.90 4.42 -9.90
C GLU A 52 -50.49 3.90 -10.18
N MET A 53 -50.13 3.69 -11.45
CA MET A 53 -48.77 3.32 -11.86
C MET A 53 -47.75 4.40 -11.53
N ALA A 54 -48.08 5.68 -11.77
CA ALA A 54 -47.21 6.79 -11.43
C ALA A 54 -46.95 6.87 -9.91
N TRP A 55 -47.99 6.71 -9.09
CA TRP A 55 -47.85 6.67 -7.63
C TRP A 55 -47.07 5.46 -7.13
N ALA A 56 -47.26 4.29 -7.74
CA ALA A 56 -46.50 3.08 -7.39
C ALA A 56 -45.00 3.24 -7.69
N LEU A 57 -44.66 3.82 -8.86
CA LEU A 57 -43.27 4.11 -9.24
C LEU A 57 -42.61 5.11 -8.28
N LYS A 58 -43.31 6.19 -7.92
CA LYS A 58 -42.82 7.17 -6.95
C LYS A 58 -42.57 6.54 -5.57
N ARG A 59 -43.52 5.75 -5.06
CA ARG A 59 -43.37 5.07 -3.76
C ARG A 59 -42.17 4.12 -3.74
N ASN A 60 -41.94 3.37 -4.82
CA ASN A 60 -40.79 2.48 -4.93
C ASN A 60 -39.46 3.27 -4.91
N ASP A 61 -39.38 4.41 -5.60
CA ASP A 61 -38.19 5.28 -5.55
C ASP A 61 -37.94 5.87 -4.16
N ASP A 62 -39.00 6.32 -3.48
CA ASP A 62 -38.90 6.87 -2.13
C ASP A 62 -38.53 5.81 -1.09
N GLU A 63 -38.98 4.57 -1.27
CA GLU A 63 -38.56 3.41 -0.47
C GLU A 63 -37.09 3.06 -0.72
N LYS A 64 -36.66 3.03 -1.98
CA LYS A 64 -35.26 2.79 -2.34
C LYS A 64 -34.34 3.87 -1.77
N ARG A 65 -34.75 5.14 -1.84
CA ARG A 65 -34.01 6.26 -1.25
C ARG A 65 -33.93 6.14 0.28
N ARG A 66 -35.03 5.76 0.94
CA ARG A 66 -35.06 5.50 2.39
C ARG A 66 -34.14 4.33 2.79
N ALA A 67 -34.19 3.23 2.06
CA ALA A 67 -33.33 2.07 2.30
C ALA A 67 -31.83 2.40 2.13
N GLN A 68 -31.47 3.14 1.08
CA GLN A 68 -30.10 3.62 0.87
C GLN A 68 -29.64 4.55 2.00
N HIS A 69 -30.52 5.45 2.46
CA HIS A 69 -30.21 6.35 3.58
C HIS A 69 -29.99 5.57 4.89
N GLN A 70 -30.85 4.59 5.19
CA GLN A 70 -30.70 3.73 6.37
C GLN A 70 -29.44 2.85 6.29
N ALA A 71 -29.12 2.28 5.12
CA ALA A 71 -27.90 1.52 4.90
C ALA A 71 -26.64 2.38 5.14
N ARG A 72 -26.66 3.65 4.69
CA ARG A 72 -25.58 4.61 4.95
C ARG A 72 -25.42 4.91 6.44
N ILE A 73 -26.52 5.12 7.17
CA ILE A 73 -26.49 5.33 8.62
C ILE A 73 -25.95 4.09 9.34
N HIS A 74 -26.41 2.89 8.96
CA HIS A 74 -25.95 1.64 9.57
C HIS A 74 -24.46 1.40 9.32
N TYR A 75 -23.99 1.68 8.10
CA TYR A 75 -22.56 1.62 7.76
C TYR A 75 -21.72 2.61 8.58
N GLN A 76 -22.19 3.85 8.74
CA GLN A 76 -21.52 4.85 9.58
C GLN A 76 -21.50 4.44 11.06
N LYS A 77 -22.60 3.89 11.59
CA LYS A 77 -22.65 3.36 12.96
C LYS A 77 -21.67 2.19 13.15
N ARG A 78 -21.59 1.26 12.20
CA ARG A 78 -20.60 0.15 12.24
C ARG A 78 -19.17 0.66 12.20
N GLN A 79 -18.86 1.66 11.36
CA GLN A 79 -17.53 2.26 11.35
C GLN A 79 -17.20 2.97 12.67
N GLN A 80 -18.16 3.68 13.28
CA GLN A 80 -17.97 4.33 14.58
C GLN A 80 -17.78 3.31 15.71
N GLN A 81 -18.54 2.21 15.72
CA GLN A 81 -18.36 1.13 16.69
C GLN A 81 -16.99 0.45 16.53
N ALA A 82 -16.58 0.13 15.30
CA ALA A 82 -15.27 -0.46 15.03
C ALA A 82 -14.12 0.47 15.48
N ARG A 83 -14.25 1.79 15.27
CA ARG A 83 -13.28 2.77 15.77
C ARG A 83 -13.22 2.81 17.29
N LYS A 84 -14.37 2.80 17.97
CA LYS A 84 -14.42 2.77 19.45
C LYS A 84 -13.83 1.48 20.03
N GLU A 85 -14.03 0.34 19.37
CA GLU A 85 -13.43 -0.93 19.78
C GLU A 85 -11.91 -0.94 19.56
N GLN A 86 -11.43 -0.39 18.45
CA GLN A 86 -9.99 -0.21 18.21
C GLN A 86 -9.37 0.72 19.26
N GLU A 87 -10.00 1.86 19.55
CA GLU A 87 -9.53 2.82 20.56
C GLU A 87 -9.48 2.20 21.97
N LYS A 88 -10.46 1.36 22.33
CA LYS A 88 -10.41 0.61 23.60
C LYS A 88 -9.24 -0.38 23.65
N LYS A 89 -9.02 -1.15 22.59
CA LYS A 89 -7.90 -2.09 22.51
C LYS A 89 -6.55 -1.39 22.55
N GLU A 90 -6.43 -0.25 21.88
CA GLU A 90 -5.22 0.58 21.92
C GLU A 90 -4.97 1.17 23.31
N ALA A 91 -6.01 1.63 24.00
CA ALA A 91 -5.90 2.14 25.37
C ALA A 91 -5.50 1.03 26.37
N GLU A 92 -6.06 -0.18 26.24
CA GLU A 92 -5.67 -1.34 27.05
C GLU A 92 -4.21 -1.74 26.82
N LEU A 93 -3.77 -1.75 25.55
CA LEU A 93 -2.38 -2.05 25.20
C LEU A 93 -1.42 -0.97 25.75
N GLN A 94 -1.77 0.31 25.65
CA GLN A 94 -0.97 1.40 26.21
C GLN A 94 -0.88 1.32 27.74
N ALA A 95 -1.98 0.96 28.42
CA ALA A 95 -1.98 0.77 29.87
C ALA A 95 -1.03 -0.37 30.30
N LEU A 96 -1.03 -1.49 29.55
CA LEU A 96 -0.11 -2.60 29.77
C LEU A 96 1.37 -2.20 29.57
N ILE A 97 1.67 -1.46 28.51
CA ILE A 97 3.02 -0.95 28.22
C ILE A 97 3.47 0.01 29.34
N ALA A 98 2.61 0.93 29.76
CA ALA A 98 2.91 1.87 30.83
C ALA A 98 3.15 1.15 32.18
N ALA A 99 2.36 0.13 32.50
CA ALA A 99 2.56 -0.69 33.69
C ALA A 99 3.89 -1.46 33.66
N LYS A 100 4.26 -2.04 32.51
CA LYS A 100 5.54 -2.74 32.31
C LYS A 100 6.73 -1.76 32.43
N HIS A 101 6.60 -0.56 31.86
CA HIS A 101 7.62 0.48 31.95
C HIS A 101 7.79 1.00 33.38
N LYS A 102 6.68 1.22 34.11
CA LYS A 102 6.71 1.61 35.52
C LYS A 102 7.40 0.55 36.39
N ARG A 103 7.07 -0.73 36.19
CA ARG A 103 7.72 -1.85 36.89
C ARG A 103 9.23 -1.94 36.59
N ARG A 104 9.65 -1.60 35.37
CA ARG A 104 11.07 -1.56 34.97
C ARG A 104 11.80 -0.38 35.63
N LEU A 105 11.19 0.81 35.67
CA LEU A 105 11.74 1.98 36.35
C LEU A 105 11.85 1.77 37.86
N GLU A 106 10.85 1.16 38.49
CA GLU A 106 10.90 0.80 39.92
C GLU A 106 12.02 -0.20 40.22
N ARG A 107 12.25 -1.19 39.35
CA ARG A 107 13.39 -2.11 39.47
C ARG A 107 14.74 -1.40 39.31
N MET A 108 14.85 -0.43 38.40
CA MET A 108 16.09 0.36 38.23
C MET A 108 16.34 1.28 39.42
N GLN A 109 15.31 1.98 39.92
CA GLN A 109 15.45 2.86 41.08
C GLN A 109 15.77 2.10 42.38
N LYS A 110 15.31 0.86 42.53
CA LYS A 110 15.73 -0.02 43.63
C LYS A 110 17.18 -0.48 43.50
N ARG A 111 17.66 -0.70 42.26
CA ARG A 111 19.05 -1.06 41.97
C ARG A 111 20.03 0.11 42.20
N ASP A 112 19.60 1.34 41.93
CA ASP A 112 20.40 2.56 42.16
C ASP A 112 20.46 2.99 43.65
N ARG A 113 19.65 2.37 44.53
CA ARG A 113 19.63 2.67 45.98
C ARG A 113 20.43 1.70 46.85
N ASP A 114 21.13 0.71 46.25
CA ASP A 114 21.90 -0.33 46.97
C ASP A 114 21.11 -1.03 48.11
N GLU A 115 19.78 -1.09 47.99
CA GLU A 115 18.98 -1.98 48.83
C GLU A 115 19.13 -3.40 48.25
N SER A 116 19.84 -4.25 49.00
CA SER A 116 20.09 -5.67 48.73
C SER A 116 18.92 -6.35 47.99
N VAL A 117 19.15 -6.69 46.73
CA VAL A 117 18.25 -7.57 45.97
C VAL A 117 18.53 -8.99 46.48
N SER A 118 17.77 -9.41 47.49
CA SER A 118 17.65 -10.82 47.86
C SER A 118 17.14 -11.57 46.64
N ASP A 119 18.05 -12.36 46.08
CA ASP A 119 17.81 -13.36 45.06
C ASP A 119 17.05 -14.52 45.71
N ASP A 120 15.72 -14.41 45.74
CA ASP A 120 14.85 -15.54 46.07
C ASP A 120 13.44 -15.27 45.53
N THR A 121 13.19 -15.69 44.29
CA THR A 121 11.98 -16.45 43.86
C THR A 121 12.00 -16.68 42.34
N PRO A 122 11.46 -17.83 41.89
CA PRO A 122 12.02 -18.59 40.79
C PRO A 122 11.70 -18.05 39.40
N SER A 123 12.63 -18.32 38.50
CA SER A 123 12.46 -18.36 37.06
C SER A 123 11.39 -19.39 36.68
N GLU A 124 10.15 -18.96 36.47
CA GLU A 124 9.22 -19.71 35.62
C GLU A 124 9.54 -19.40 34.15
N ASN A 125 10.14 -20.40 33.52
CA ASN A 125 10.11 -20.63 32.09
C ASN A 125 8.66 -20.76 31.61
N GLU A 126 8.45 -20.35 30.35
CA GLU A 126 7.60 -21.03 29.36
C GLU A 126 6.21 -21.48 29.81
N ASP A 127 5.20 -20.70 29.41
CA ASP A 127 4.05 -21.30 28.74
C ASP A 127 3.91 -20.66 27.36
N GLU A 128 4.41 -21.40 26.37
CA GLU A 128 4.00 -21.33 24.98
C GLU A 128 2.47 -21.51 24.91
N ALA A 129 1.74 -20.41 24.82
CA ALA A 129 0.38 -20.46 24.31
C ALA A 129 0.45 -20.35 22.78
N GLU A 130 0.59 -21.49 22.10
CA GLU A 130 0.30 -21.59 20.66
C GLU A 130 -1.13 -21.08 20.41
N PRO A 131 -1.35 -20.04 19.58
CA PRO A 131 -2.67 -19.73 19.08
C PRO A 131 -3.00 -20.70 17.93
N PRO A 132 -4.26 -21.18 17.84
CA PRO A 132 -4.62 -22.26 16.96
C PRO A 132 -4.50 -21.88 15.48
N GLU A 133 -4.07 -22.89 14.74
CA GLU A 133 -4.05 -23.04 13.30
C GLU A 133 -5.34 -22.50 12.65
N ASN A 134 -5.21 -21.42 11.87
CA ASN A 134 -6.12 -21.13 10.77
C ASN A 134 -5.33 -20.39 9.67
N GLY A 135 -4.90 -21.18 8.69
CA GLY A 135 -4.15 -20.69 7.54
C GLY A 135 -5.04 -19.86 6.61
N SER A 136 -4.86 -18.54 6.63
CA SER A 136 -5.00 -17.66 5.46
C SER A 136 -4.69 -16.19 5.80
N ASP A 137 -3.47 -15.84 6.23
CA ASP A 137 -2.93 -14.47 6.13
C ASP A 137 -1.52 -14.34 6.73
N VAL A 138 -0.59 -15.20 6.31
CA VAL A 138 0.77 -15.27 6.91
C VAL A 138 1.56 -13.96 6.72
N VAL A 139 1.29 -13.18 5.66
CA VAL A 139 1.95 -11.88 5.42
C VAL A 139 1.34 -10.76 6.28
N GLY A 140 0.05 -10.86 6.63
CA GLY A 140 -0.64 -9.89 7.47
C GLY A 140 -0.36 -10.08 8.96
N GLN A 141 -0.32 -11.33 9.42
CA GLN A 141 -0.08 -11.68 10.83
C GLN A 141 1.40 -11.61 11.25
N ALA A 142 2.34 -11.89 10.34
CA ALA A 142 3.76 -11.67 10.63
C ALA A 142 4.12 -10.19 10.88
N LEU A 143 3.25 -9.26 10.49
CA LEU A 143 3.39 -7.83 10.76
C LEU A 143 2.64 -7.40 12.03
N SER A 144 1.88 -8.27 12.72
CA SER A 144 1.14 -7.87 13.93
C SER A 144 1.87 -8.18 15.24
N ASP A 145 2.73 -9.20 15.28
CA ASP A 145 3.09 -9.84 16.57
C ASP A 145 4.48 -9.50 17.14
N GLU A 146 5.32 -8.72 16.45
CA GLU A 146 6.65 -8.37 16.97
C GLU A 146 6.79 -6.87 17.26
N SER A 147 6.74 -6.56 18.57
CA SER A 147 7.30 -5.39 19.26
C SER A 147 7.73 -4.24 18.35
N TRP A 148 6.79 -3.36 18.04
CA TRP A 148 6.94 -2.22 17.15
C TRP A 148 7.70 -1.05 17.81
N ASP A 149 9.02 -1.19 17.99
CA ASP A 149 9.87 -0.09 18.40
C ASP A 149 10.28 0.78 17.19
N SER A 150 9.57 1.90 17.07
CA SER A 150 9.98 3.19 16.51
C SER A 150 11.33 3.24 15.78
N THR A 151 11.32 3.02 14.47
CA THR A 151 12.28 3.62 13.54
C THR A 151 11.56 4.46 12.48
N SER A 152 10.85 5.47 12.98
CA SER A 152 10.48 6.65 12.18
C SER A 152 11.74 7.44 11.84
N THR A 153 12.54 6.94 10.89
CA THR A 153 13.48 7.79 10.17
C THR A 153 12.72 8.47 9.05
N GLU A 154 12.55 9.78 9.23
CA GLU A 154 12.17 10.74 8.21
C GLU A 154 12.86 10.38 6.89
N SER A 155 12.07 10.12 5.85
CA SER A 155 12.63 10.08 4.49
C SER A 155 12.96 11.52 4.12
N SER A 156 14.16 11.93 4.48
CA SER A 156 14.71 13.23 4.13
C SER A 156 14.67 13.41 2.62
N THR A 157 14.03 14.49 2.17
CA THR A 157 14.23 15.05 0.82
C THR A 157 15.48 15.94 0.77
N TYR A 158 16.41 15.75 1.70
CA TYR A 158 17.66 16.48 1.66
C TYR A 158 18.51 15.92 0.53
N SER A 159 18.91 16.84 -0.34
CA SER A 159 20.03 16.76 -1.27
C SER A 159 21.33 16.52 -0.50
N THR A 160 21.46 15.37 0.17
CA THR A 160 22.76 14.74 0.40
C THR A 160 22.90 13.71 -0.70
N SER A 161 23.93 13.89 -1.53
CA SER A 161 24.30 13.04 -2.67
C SER A 161 24.61 11.58 -2.32
N HIS A 162 24.36 11.17 -1.08
CA HIS A 162 24.73 9.87 -0.56
C HIS A 162 23.54 9.15 0.09
N VAL A 163 22.63 8.64 -0.74
CA VAL A 163 21.70 7.59 -0.31
C VAL A 163 22.53 6.42 0.24
N PRO A 164 22.30 5.93 1.47
CA PRO A 164 23.03 4.79 2.02
C PRO A 164 23.03 3.64 1.01
N THR A 165 24.21 3.08 0.71
CA THR A 165 24.31 2.06 -0.37
C THR A 165 23.45 0.84 -0.04
N HIS A 166 23.37 0.49 1.25
CA HIS A 166 22.61 -0.62 1.79
C HIS A 166 21.66 -0.08 2.87
N ASP A 167 20.38 -0.40 2.76
CA ASP A 167 19.30 0.00 3.67
C ASP A 167 18.30 -1.18 3.78
N CYS A 168 17.60 -1.29 4.91
CA CYS A 168 16.57 -2.31 5.13
C CYS A 168 15.19 -1.79 4.69
N LYS A 169 15.13 -1.17 3.51
CA LYS A 169 13.91 -0.58 2.93
C LYS A 169 13.86 -0.80 1.42
N LEU A 170 12.66 -0.95 0.88
CA LEU A 170 12.44 -0.96 -0.57
C LEU A 170 12.70 0.44 -1.14
N ARG A 171 13.39 0.49 -2.28
CA ARG A 171 13.76 1.76 -2.91
C ARG A 171 13.36 1.79 -4.37
N LEU A 172 13.01 2.98 -4.82
CA LEU A 172 12.59 3.25 -6.19
C LEU A 172 13.39 4.44 -6.72
N PHE A 173 13.79 4.36 -7.98
CA PHE A 173 14.56 5.39 -8.66
C PHE A 173 14.05 5.54 -10.09
N GLU A 174 14.14 6.76 -10.63
CA GLU A 174 13.87 7.06 -12.03
C GLU A 174 15.14 6.91 -12.87
N TRP A 175 15.01 6.29 -14.03
CA TRP A 175 16.06 6.34 -15.03
C TRP A 175 15.90 7.59 -15.89
N LEU A 176 16.85 8.53 -15.76
CA LEU A 176 16.77 9.86 -16.37
C LEU A 176 17.22 9.92 -17.84
N TYR A 177 17.71 8.81 -18.40
CA TYR A 177 18.29 8.79 -19.73
C TYR A 177 17.33 8.15 -20.73
N ASP A 178 17.36 8.62 -21.97
CA ASP A 178 16.52 8.11 -23.06
C ASP A 178 16.93 6.72 -23.55
N THR A 179 18.11 6.25 -23.14
CA THR A 179 18.61 4.92 -23.48
C THR A 179 18.29 3.91 -22.39
N LEU A 180 18.22 2.62 -22.73
CA LEU A 180 18.02 1.60 -21.70
C LEU A 180 19.24 1.49 -20.76
N PRO A 181 19.01 1.19 -19.48
CA PRO A 181 20.08 0.92 -18.53
C PRO A 181 20.92 -0.26 -18.98
N ARG A 182 22.24 -0.15 -18.82
CA ARG A 182 23.16 -1.26 -19.10
C ARG A 182 23.17 -2.25 -17.92
N PRO A 183 23.13 -3.58 -18.18
CA PRO A 183 23.23 -4.61 -17.15
C PRO A 183 24.51 -4.50 -16.32
N ASP A 184 25.65 -4.27 -16.95
CA ASP A 184 26.92 -4.07 -16.24
C ASP A 184 27.63 -2.82 -16.78
N PRO A 185 27.40 -1.63 -16.18
CA PRO A 185 28.16 -0.45 -16.58
C PRO A 185 29.65 -0.70 -16.27
N PRO A 186 30.57 -0.36 -17.20
CA PRO A 186 31.99 -0.59 -16.99
C PRO A 186 32.42 0.13 -15.70
N PRO A 187 33.25 -0.52 -14.84
CA PRO A 187 33.79 0.16 -13.68
C PRO A 187 34.58 1.37 -14.18
N ALA A 188 34.33 2.55 -13.63
CA ALA A 188 35.17 3.70 -13.91
C ALA A 188 36.60 3.34 -13.46
N LYS A 189 37.52 3.22 -14.42
CA LYS A 189 38.88 2.73 -14.18
C LYS A 189 39.82 3.86 -13.77
N THR A 190 39.46 5.09 -14.10
CA THR A 190 40.23 6.30 -13.78
C THR A 190 39.35 7.41 -13.17
N LEU A 191 39.97 8.36 -12.47
CA LEU A 191 39.30 9.60 -12.02
C LEU A 191 38.75 10.42 -13.21
N ILE A 192 39.39 10.31 -14.38
CA ILE A 192 38.95 10.94 -15.61
C ILE A 192 37.70 10.24 -16.17
N ASP A 193 37.59 8.91 -16.04
CA ASP A 193 36.36 8.16 -16.38
C ASP A 193 35.20 8.50 -15.46
N LEU A 194 35.46 8.75 -14.17
CA LEU A 194 34.45 9.23 -13.20
C LEU A 194 33.91 10.62 -13.55
N ALA A 195 34.75 11.47 -14.16
CA ALA A 195 34.36 12.82 -14.59
C ALA A 195 33.71 12.84 -15.99
N ARG A 196 34.03 11.87 -16.86
CA ARG A 196 33.53 11.80 -18.25
C ARG A 196 32.29 10.93 -18.43
N LEU A 197 32.14 9.89 -17.62
CA LEU A 197 30.91 9.12 -17.61
C LEU A 197 29.92 9.88 -16.72
N PRO A 198 28.74 10.32 -17.22
CA PRO A 198 27.62 10.47 -16.32
C PRO A 198 27.44 9.07 -15.75
N ASN A 199 27.93 8.79 -14.55
CA ASN A 199 27.64 7.54 -13.87
C ASN A 199 26.11 7.55 -13.83
N PRO A 200 25.42 6.71 -14.63
CA PRO A 200 24.01 6.94 -14.91
C PRO A 200 23.26 6.39 -13.70
N ALA A 201 23.40 7.11 -12.60
CA ALA A 201 22.82 6.77 -11.33
C ALA A 201 21.35 7.16 -11.48
N PRO A 202 20.44 6.19 -11.29
CA PRO A 202 19.03 6.52 -11.35
C PRO A 202 18.71 7.48 -10.19
N ALA A 203 17.83 8.45 -10.45
CA ALA A 203 17.48 9.48 -9.48
C ALA A 203 16.52 8.92 -8.43
N PRO A 204 16.79 9.10 -7.12
CA PRO A 204 15.91 8.56 -6.09
C PRO A 204 14.54 9.24 -6.14
N VAL A 205 13.49 8.43 -6.02
CA VAL A 205 12.11 8.91 -5.88
C VAL A 205 11.43 8.27 -4.68
N HIS A 206 10.33 8.87 -4.24
CA HIS A 206 9.52 8.25 -3.20
C HIS A 206 9.02 6.89 -3.66
N TYR A 207 9.25 5.89 -2.83
CA TYR A 207 8.73 4.56 -3.08
C TYR A 207 7.20 4.62 -3.14
N ALA A 208 6.66 4.04 -4.21
CA ALA A 208 5.22 3.88 -4.42
C ALA A 208 4.97 2.50 -5.03
N PRO A 209 3.85 1.83 -4.67
CA PRO A 209 3.50 0.53 -5.21
C PRO A 209 3.03 0.63 -6.66
N LEU A 210 3.97 0.84 -7.59
CA LEU A 210 3.71 1.01 -9.01
C LEU A 210 3.40 -0.32 -9.72
N LYS A 211 2.62 -0.24 -10.80
CA LYS A 211 2.47 -1.32 -11.77
C LYS A 211 3.59 -1.22 -12.79
N LEU A 212 4.41 -2.26 -12.86
CA LEU A 212 5.58 -2.35 -13.70
C LEU A 212 5.44 -3.49 -14.71
N THR A 213 6.30 -3.47 -15.72
CA THR A 213 6.40 -4.49 -16.75
C THR A 213 7.86 -4.86 -16.93
N THR A 214 8.20 -6.15 -16.93
CA THR A 214 9.56 -6.60 -17.17
C THR A 214 10.04 -6.19 -18.57
N MET A 215 11.33 -5.87 -18.70
CA MET A 215 11.89 -5.33 -19.95
C MET A 215 11.97 -6.37 -21.08
N HIS A 216 12.34 -7.62 -20.76
CA HIS A 216 12.54 -8.65 -21.77
C HIS A 216 11.28 -9.50 -21.96
N THR A 217 10.66 -9.94 -20.87
CA THR A 217 9.50 -10.87 -20.92
C THR A 217 8.15 -10.17 -21.00
N ARG A 218 8.09 -8.85 -20.81
CA ARG A 218 6.85 -8.05 -20.79
C ARG A 218 5.80 -8.55 -19.80
N GLN A 219 6.21 -9.26 -18.75
CA GLN A 219 5.37 -9.70 -17.66
C GLN A 219 4.96 -8.50 -16.80
N LYS A 220 3.67 -8.36 -16.50
CA LYS A 220 3.15 -7.32 -15.60
C LYS A 220 3.40 -7.74 -14.16
N LEU A 221 3.89 -6.81 -13.35
CA LEU A 221 4.24 -6.99 -11.95
C LEU A 221 3.73 -5.80 -11.13
N ILE A 222 3.40 -6.02 -9.86
CA ILE A 222 3.00 -4.98 -8.92
C ILE A 222 4.05 -4.87 -7.83
N LEU A 223 4.55 -3.65 -7.60
CA LEU A 223 5.47 -3.40 -6.49
C LEU A 223 4.76 -3.58 -5.12
N PRO A 224 5.47 -4.11 -4.10
CA PRO A 224 4.94 -4.31 -2.75
C PRO A 224 4.38 -3.03 -2.13
N GLY A 225 3.53 -3.20 -1.12
CA GLY A 225 3.01 -2.09 -0.32
C GLY A 225 1.62 -1.58 -0.71
N SER A 226 1.00 -2.07 -1.78
CA SER A 226 -0.40 -1.72 -2.13
C SER A 226 -1.43 -2.36 -1.20
N LYS A 227 -1.16 -3.58 -0.72
CA LYS A 227 -2.03 -4.36 0.17
C LYS A 227 -1.68 -4.20 1.66
N TYR A 228 -0.63 -3.45 1.99
CA TYR A 228 -0.20 -3.31 3.37
C TYR A 228 -1.24 -2.50 4.18
N PRO A 229 -1.41 -2.80 5.48
CA PRO A 229 -2.24 -1.99 6.36
C PRO A 229 -1.81 -0.52 6.35
N ALA A 230 -2.75 0.40 6.59
CA ALA A 230 -2.48 1.84 6.53
C ALA A 230 -1.45 2.35 7.58
N SER A 231 -1.21 1.57 8.62
CA SER A 231 -0.16 1.78 9.64
C SER A 231 1.24 1.45 9.12
N VAL A 232 1.35 0.59 8.10
CA VAL A 232 2.63 0.11 7.57
C VAL A 232 3.03 0.93 6.35
N ALA A 233 4.29 1.39 6.34
CA ALA A 233 4.80 2.13 5.20
C ALA A 233 4.92 1.21 3.96
N PRO A 234 4.57 1.66 2.75
CA PRO A 234 4.64 0.82 1.55
C PRO A 234 6.04 0.27 1.21
N ASN A 235 7.09 0.98 1.65
CA ASN A 235 8.47 0.56 1.44
C ASN A 235 9.07 -0.26 2.59
N TYR A 236 8.24 -0.60 3.58
CA TYR A 236 8.65 -1.35 4.75
C TYR A 236 9.03 -2.78 4.38
N VAL A 237 10.08 -3.25 5.04
CA VAL A 237 10.56 -4.63 5.01
C VAL A 237 10.97 -4.98 6.43
N PRO A 238 10.58 -6.16 6.96
CA PRO A 238 10.93 -6.52 8.33
C PRO A 238 12.44 -6.73 8.48
N ILE A 239 12.98 -6.34 9.64
CA ILE A 239 14.37 -6.61 9.99
C ILE A 239 14.43 -8.06 10.46
N LEU A 240 15.17 -8.89 9.74
CA LEU A 240 15.24 -10.32 10.05
C LEU A 240 16.29 -10.60 11.14
N PRO A 241 16.05 -11.56 12.06
CA PRO A 241 17.06 -12.06 12.98
C PRO A 241 18.27 -12.65 12.24
N PRO A 242 19.48 -12.64 12.84
CA PRO A 242 20.69 -13.17 12.21
C PRO A 242 20.53 -14.61 11.70
N GLU A 243 19.91 -15.50 12.47
CA GLU A 243 19.66 -16.89 12.09
C GLU A 243 18.79 -17.01 10.82
N THR A 244 17.75 -16.18 10.73
CA THR A 244 16.87 -16.13 9.56
C THR A 244 17.64 -15.64 8.32
N ARG A 245 18.55 -14.66 8.47
CA ARG A 245 19.42 -14.21 7.36
C ARG A 245 20.38 -15.31 6.93
N SER A 246 21.05 -15.97 7.87
CA SER A 246 21.98 -17.09 7.59
C SER A 246 21.30 -18.25 6.86
N SER A 247 20.01 -18.51 7.15
CA SER A 247 19.23 -19.53 6.44
C SER A 247 19.08 -19.22 4.94
N ALA A 248 18.98 -17.93 4.56
CA ALA A 248 18.90 -17.53 3.16
C ALA A 248 20.23 -17.76 2.42
N HIS A 249 21.36 -17.55 3.08
CA HIS A 249 22.70 -17.84 2.51
C HIS A 249 22.93 -19.35 2.35
N SER A 250 22.45 -20.16 3.30
CA SER A 250 22.66 -21.62 3.33
C SER A 250 21.65 -22.42 2.49
N HIS A 251 20.71 -21.77 1.82
CA HIS A 251 19.56 -22.39 1.13
C HIS A 251 19.94 -23.46 0.09
N GLN A 252 21.17 -23.46 -0.44
CA GLN A 252 21.62 -24.47 -1.41
C GLN A 252 22.04 -25.80 -0.76
N GLN A 253 22.33 -25.83 0.55
CA GLN A 253 22.93 -26.99 1.23
C GLN A 253 21.93 -27.87 2.01
N GLN A 254 20.65 -27.92 1.62
CA GLN A 254 19.57 -28.74 2.25
C GLN A 254 18.84 -28.11 3.45
N HIS A 255 19.06 -26.84 3.78
CA HIS A 255 18.28 -26.15 4.81
C HIS A 255 17.06 -25.43 4.21
N ARG A 256 15.87 -25.73 4.76
CA ARG A 256 14.66 -24.95 4.50
C ARG A 256 14.86 -23.53 5.04
N LEU A 257 14.22 -22.55 4.42
CA LEU A 257 14.18 -21.21 5.00
C LEU A 257 13.42 -21.27 6.34
N HIS A 258 13.87 -20.51 7.33
CA HIS A 258 13.28 -20.49 8.67
C HIS A 258 12.68 -19.11 9.00
N GLY A 259 11.93 -19.05 10.10
CA GLY A 259 11.29 -17.82 10.58
C GLY A 259 10.36 -17.18 9.54
N LEU A 260 10.47 -15.86 9.39
CA LEU A 260 9.68 -15.08 8.41
C LEU A 260 9.93 -15.51 6.97
N LEU A 261 11.07 -16.13 6.65
CA LEU A 261 11.41 -16.55 5.29
C LEU A 261 10.89 -17.95 4.93
N ARG A 262 10.21 -18.67 5.83
CA ARG A 262 9.77 -20.07 5.62
C ARG A 262 9.03 -20.35 4.30
N ASN A 263 8.25 -19.38 3.82
CA ASN A 263 7.47 -19.46 2.58
C ASN A 263 8.02 -18.57 1.46
N ALA A 264 9.25 -18.07 1.61
CA ALA A 264 9.92 -17.30 0.59
C ALA A 264 10.65 -18.21 -0.41
N VAL A 265 11.01 -17.63 -1.55
CA VAL A 265 11.79 -18.28 -2.60
C VAL A 265 13.07 -17.48 -2.80
N VAL A 266 14.20 -18.18 -2.83
CA VAL A 266 15.50 -17.59 -3.18
C VAL A 266 15.75 -17.80 -4.67
N GLU A 267 15.73 -16.71 -5.43
CA GLU A 267 15.90 -16.69 -6.88
C GLU A 267 17.28 -16.12 -7.24
N THR A 268 17.88 -16.63 -8.33
CA THR A 268 19.20 -16.16 -8.76
C THR A 268 19.11 -14.81 -9.48
N GLY A 269 20.20 -14.04 -9.46
CA GLY A 269 20.32 -12.83 -10.28
C GLY A 269 20.13 -13.15 -11.77
N ALA A 270 20.68 -14.28 -12.24
CA ALA A 270 20.52 -14.75 -13.61
C ALA A 270 19.05 -15.03 -13.98
N PHE A 271 18.27 -15.62 -13.08
CA PHE A 271 16.83 -15.83 -13.28
C PHE A 271 16.12 -14.50 -13.51
N TRP A 272 16.39 -13.49 -12.69
CA TRP A 272 15.78 -12.17 -12.88
C TRP A 272 16.30 -11.43 -14.11
N ALA A 273 17.58 -11.59 -14.45
CA ALA A 273 18.17 -11.03 -15.67
C ALA A 273 17.55 -11.60 -16.95
N SER A 274 17.07 -12.84 -16.93
CA SER A 274 16.33 -13.41 -18.06
C SER A 274 14.98 -12.70 -18.30
N LYS A 275 14.43 -12.06 -17.26
CA LYS A 275 13.13 -11.36 -17.31
C LYS A 275 13.29 -9.87 -17.58
N THR A 276 14.27 -9.23 -16.94
CA THR A 276 14.43 -7.78 -16.93
C THR A 276 15.90 -7.39 -16.77
N VAL A 277 16.26 -6.13 -17.03
CA VAL A 277 17.65 -5.70 -16.83
C VAL A 277 17.99 -5.68 -15.34
N VAL A 278 19.03 -6.42 -14.94
CA VAL A 278 19.54 -6.48 -13.57
C VAL A 278 21.01 -6.07 -13.56
N GLN A 279 21.37 -5.21 -12.61
CA GLN A 279 22.76 -4.84 -12.36
C GLN A 279 23.39 -5.72 -11.30
N GLY A 280 24.23 -6.68 -11.73
CA GLY A 280 24.86 -7.65 -10.84
C GLY A 280 25.66 -7.00 -9.70
N ARG A 281 26.33 -5.89 -9.98
CA ARG A 281 27.17 -5.17 -9.01
C ARG A 281 26.38 -4.42 -7.93
N THR A 282 25.17 -3.95 -8.25
CA THR A 282 24.37 -3.08 -7.37
C THR A 282 23.11 -3.74 -6.82
N GLY A 283 22.64 -4.83 -7.43
CA GLY A 283 21.36 -5.47 -7.14
C GLY A 283 20.15 -4.72 -7.72
N ARG A 284 20.37 -3.65 -8.50
CA ARG A 284 19.28 -2.86 -9.09
C ARG A 284 18.58 -3.63 -10.19
N MET A 285 17.25 -3.54 -10.20
CA MET A 285 16.38 -4.16 -11.19
C MET A 285 15.64 -3.06 -11.94
N TYR A 286 15.63 -3.11 -13.26
CA TYR A 286 15.02 -2.09 -14.10
C TYR A 286 13.81 -2.65 -14.82
N PHE A 287 12.72 -1.87 -14.86
CA PHE A 287 11.44 -2.26 -15.43
C PHE A 287 10.86 -1.13 -16.26
N HIS A 288 9.97 -1.44 -17.20
CA HIS A 288 9.09 -0.44 -17.79
C HIS A 288 7.95 -0.10 -16.84
N LEU A 289 7.48 1.14 -16.88
CA LEU A 289 6.20 1.48 -16.28
C LEU A 289 5.05 0.81 -17.04
N GLY A 290 4.01 0.36 -16.35
CA GLY A 290 2.77 -0.11 -16.98
C GLY A 290 2.14 0.96 -17.88
N ALA A 291 1.25 0.58 -18.79
CA ALA A 291 0.64 1.50 -19.76
C ALA A 291 0.02 2.75 -19.11
N ARG A 292 0.12 3.89 -19.79
CA ARG A 292 -0.45 5.17 -19.33
C ARG A 292 -1.97 5.06 -19.26
N ASN A 293 -2.57 5.71 -18.27
CA ASN A 293 -4.01 5.89 -18.23
C ASN A 293 -4.40 7.17 -18.99
N GLU A 294 -4.89 7.01 -20.22
CA GLU A 294 -5.24 8.14 -21.09
C GLU A 294 -6.42 8.96 -20.57
N ALA A 295 -7.29 8.36 -19.75
CA ALA A 295 -8.42 9.06 -19.13
C ALA A 295 -7.99 10.01 -18.00
N LYS A 296 -6.73 9.91 -17.50
CA LYS A 296 -6.21 10.79 -16.45
C LYS A 296 -5.37 11.92 -17.04
N SER A 297 -5.70 13.15 -16.63
CA SER A 297 -4.90 14.34 -16.91
C SER A 297 -3.87 14.59 -15.80
N LEU A 298 -2.64 14.92 -16.21
CA LEU A 298 -1.57 15.27 -15.27
C LEU A 298 -1.90 16.57 -14.52
N ALA A 299 -2.47 17.56 -15.22
CA ALA A 299 -2.87 18.84 -14.63
C ALA A 299 -3.92 18.64 -13.53
N ASP A 300 -4.95 17.82 -13.80
CA ASP A 300 -6.01 17.52 -12.83
C ASP A 300 -5.46 16.75 -11.62
N THR A 301 -4.49 15.86 -11.86
CA THR A 301 -3.79 15.14 -10.79
C THR A 301 -3.08 16.12 -9.86
N TYR A 302 -2.29 17.06 -10.40
CA TYR A 302 -1.64 18.08 -9.58
C TYR A 302 -2.64 19.00 -8.86
N ALA A 303 -3.72 19.41 -9.53
CA ALA A 303 -4.76 20.25 -8.95
C ALA A 303 -5.48 19.55 -7.77
N LYS A 304 -5.85 18.27 -7.94
CA LYS A 304 -6.42 17.43 -6.89
C LYS A 304 -5.51 17.39 -5.66
N TRP A 305 -4.23 17.03 -5.85
CA TRP A 305 -3.30 16.89 -4.73
C TRP A 305 -2.92 18.23 -4.10
N ALA A 306 -2.93 19.33 -4.86
CA ALA A 306 -2.77 20.68 -4.31
C ALA A 306 -3.92 21.04 -3.36
N LEU A 307 -5.17 20.75 -3.75
CA LEU A 307 -6.35 20.97 -2.90
C LEU A 307 -6.33 20.09 -1.64
N GLU A 308 -6.02 18.80 -1.78
CA GLU A 308 -5.95 17.88 -0.64
C GLU A 308 -4.84 18.27 0.35
N ASN A 309 -3.65 18.62 -0.13
CA ASN A 309 -2.57 19.08 0.74
C ASN A 309 -2.90 20.43 1.39
N ARG A 310 -3.58 21.35 0.68
CA ARG A 310 -4.03 22.63 1.26
C ARG A 310 -5.03 22.40 2.39
N ARG A 311 -5.92 21.40 2.28
CA ARG A 311 -6.86 21.04 3.37
C ARG A 311 -6.11 20.57 4.61
N LEU A 312 -5.07 19.75 4.46
CA LEU A 312 -4.26 19.25 5.58
C LEU A 312 -3.38 20.32 6.24
N LEU A 313 -3.15 21.46 5.58
CA LEU A 313 -2.41 22.60 6.13
C LEU A 313 -3.29 23.59 6.90
N ARG A 314 -4.62 23.55 6.71
CA ARG A 314 -5.53 24.41 7.47
C ARG A 314 -5.62 23.89 8.90
N VAL A 315 -5.02 24.61 9.84
CA VAL A 315 -5.32 24.44 11.27
C VAL A 315 -6.78 24.82 11.45
N GLY A 316 -7.60 23.92 11.99
CA GLY A 316 -9.00 24.19 12.22
C GLY A 316 -9.15 25.39 13.17
N VAL A 317 -9.57 26.54 12.66
CA VAL A 317 -9.84 27.74 13.47
C VAL A 317 -11.03 27.55 14.43
N GLY A 318 -11.76 26.42 14.35
CA GLY A 318 -12.95 26.15 15.16
C GLY A 318 -12.86 25.01 16.18
N ALA A 319 -11.73 24.31 16.30
CA ALA A 319 -11.61 23.16 17.23
C ALA A 319 -10.96 23.52 18.58
N GLY A 320 -10.61 24.79 18.79
CA GLY A 320 -9.99 25.27 20.03
C GLY A 320 -10.95 25.82 21.08
N GLN A 321 -12.27 25.80 20.84
CA GLN A 321 -13.25 26.45 21.72
C GLN A 321 -14.24 25.50 22.41
N ALA A 322 -14.11 24.19 22.22
CA ALA A 322 -14.98 23.22 22.90
C ALA A 322 -14.13 22.09 23.51
N GLY A 323 -13.53 22.39 24.67
CA GLY A 323 -13.19 21.41 25.68
C GLY A 323 -11.93 20.59 25.46
N GLY A 324 -10.97 20.75 26.38
CA GLY A 324 -9.92 19.77 26.63
C GLY A 324 -8.62 20.05 25.90
N GLY A 325 -7.63 20.55 26.65
CA GLY A 325 -6.24 20.50 26.22
C GLY A 325 -5.82 19.07 25.88
N ILE A 326 -4.80 18.95 25.01
CA ILE A 326 -4.28 17.70 24.40
C ILE A 326 -4.97 17.30 23.08
N VAL A 327 -5.16 18.25 22.13
CA VAL A 327 -5.59 17.93 20.74
C VAL A 327 -4.51 18.31 19.71
N GLY A 328 -3.52 19.13 20.08
CA GLY A 328 -2.56 19.69 19.12
C GLY A 328 -1.44 18.75 18.66
N LYS A 329 -0.99 17.80 19.49
CA LYS A 329 0.16 16.92 19.16
C LYS A 329 -0.29 15.76 18.26
N ASP A 330 -1.42 15.13 18.59
CA ASP A 330 -1.97 14.00 17.85
C ASP A 330 -2.59 14.42 16.50
N GLU A 331 -3.20 15.60 16.43
CA GLU A 331 -3.65 16.14 15.15
C GLU A 331 -2.46 16.50 14.24
N ARG A 332 -1.37 17.01 14.81
CA ARG A 332 -0.15 17.34 14.07
C ARG A 332 0.54 16.08 13.53
N THR A 333 0.66 15.02 14.33
CA THR A 333 1.22 13.73 13.90
C THR A 333 0.33 13.09 12.84
N TRP A 334 -0.98 13.06 13.04
CA TRP A 334 -1.95 12.56 12.06
C TRP A 334 -1.86 13.33 10.73
N ARG A 335 -1.84 14.68 10.76
CA ARG A 335 -1.69 15.51 9.55
C ARG A 335 -0.34 15.28 8.87
N HIS A 336 0.72 15.02 9.62
CA HIS A 336 2.03 14.69 9.08
C HIS A 336 2.03 13.33 8.36
N GLU A 337 1.46 12.30 8.99
CA GLU A 337 1.31 10.98 8.40
C GLU A 337 0.44 11.00 7.15
N GLU A 338 -0.68 11.72 7.17
CA GLU A 338 -1.57 11.80 6.01
C GLU A 338 -0.90 12.52 4.84
N ARG A 339 -0.10 13.57 5.09
CA ARG A 339 0.73 14.19 4.05
C ARG A 339 1.76 13.22 3.47
N ARG A 340 2.37 12.36 4.30
CA ARG A 340 3.28 11.31 3.83
C ARG A 340 2.56 10.31 2.94
N ARG A 341 1.37 9.84 3.32
CA ARG A 341 0.54 8.93 2.51
C ARG A 341 0.11 9.60 1.19
N ASN A 342 -0.32 10.85 1.24
CA ASN A 342 -0.68 11.62 0.05
C ASN A 342 0.48 11.80 -0.91
N LYS A 343 1.71 11.98 -0.40
CA LYS A 343 2.90 12.07 -1.24
C LYS A 343 3.11 10.79 -2.05
N ILE A 344 2.94 9.62 -1.43
CA ILE A 344 3.08 8.31 -2.09
C ILE A 344 1.99 8.10 -3.14
N ARG A 345 0.72 8.35 -2.78
CA ARG A 345 -0.42 8.24 -3.70
C ARG A 345 -0.29 9.21 -4.88
N LYS A 346 0.14 10.45 -4.62
CA LYS A 346 0.45 11.43 -5.65
C LYS A 346 1.51 10.92 -6.62
N THR A 347 2.62 10.38 -6.11
CA THR A 347 3.69 9.83 -6.95
C THR A 347 3.16 8.75 -7.89
N ALA A 348 2.35 7.81 -7.39
CA ALA A 348 1.72 6.79 -8.24
C ALA A 348 0.80 7.40 -9.32
N GLU A 349 -0.09 8.32 -8.94
CA GLU A 349 -1.02 8.97 -9.89
C GLU A 349 -0.29 9.83 -10.94
N VAL A 350 0.83 10.45 -10.58
CA VAL A 350 1.69 11.20 -11.52
C VAL A 350 2.25 10.28 -12.60
N TYR A 351 2.79 9.12 -12.24
CA TYR A 351 3.28 8.16 -13.24
C TYR A 351 2.18 7.54 -14.08
N GLU A 352 0.95 7.43 -13.57
CA GLU A 352 -0.20 6.94 -14.34
C GLU A 352 -0.72 7.97 -15.35
N SER A 353 -0.66 9.26 -15.01
CA SER A 353 -1.24 10.36 -15.81
C SER A 353 -0.24 11.04 -16.75
N SER A 354 1.05 11.07 -16.40
CA SER A 354 2.08 11.80 -17.15
C SER A 354 2.28 11.24 -18.56
N ARG A 355 2.41 12.14 -19.53
CA ARG A 355 2.85 11.83 -20.90
C ARG A 355 4.35 11.58 -20.97
N TYR A 356 5.12 12.38 -20.23
CA TYR A 356 6.57 12.26 -20.12
C TYR A 356 6.89 11.27 -19.00
N ARG A 357 7.32 10.09 -19.38
CA ARG A 357 7.58 8.98 -18.46
C ARG A 357 9.00 8.48 -18.67
N PRO A 358 9.71 8.11 -17.59
CA PRO A 358 11.05 7.57 -17.74
C PRO A 358 11.00 6.27 -18.55
N VAL A 359 12.05 6.03 -19.34
CA VAL A 359 12.20 4.80 -20.13
C VAL A 359 12.20 3.57 -19.22
N ALA A 360 12.75 3.72 -18.01
CA ALA A 360 12.84 2.68 -17.01
C ALA A 360 12.61 3.20 -15.58
N MET A 361 12.01 2.36 -14.76
CA MET A 361 12.01 2.51 -13.29
C MET A 361 12.99 1.51 -12.71
N CYS A 362 13.83 1.98 -11.80
CA CYS A 362 14.77 1.16 -11.06
C CYS A 362 14.18 0.83 -9.69
N PHE A 363 13.94 -0.45 -9.45
CA PHE A 363 13.58 -0.99 -8.15
C PHE A 363 14.80 -1.64 -7.52
N LEU A 364 14.96 -1.43 -6.21
CA LEU A 364 16.03 -2.03 -5.42
C LEU A 364 15.40 -2.63 -4.15
N PRO A 365 15.43 -3.97 -4.00
CA PRO A 365 15.00 -4.63 -2.78
C PRO A 365 15.82 -4.19 -1.56
N ALA A 366 15.38 -4.53 -0.36
CA ALA A 366 16.14 -4.27 0.87
C ALA A 366 17.40 -5.14 0.91
N TYR A 367 18.50 -4.59 1.41
CA TYR A 367 19.71 -5.39 1.56
C TYR A 367 19.59 -6.32 2.77
N LEU A 368 19.72 -7.63 2.56
CA LEU A 368 19.51 -8.63 3.62
C LEU A 368 20.48 -8.44 4.78
N ASP A 369 21.78 -8.26 4.47
CA ASP A 369 22.85 -8.17 5.46
C ASP A 369 23.05 -6.73 5.97
N PHE A 370 21.97 -5.94 6.00
CA PHE A 370 22.02 -4.58 6.53
C PHE A 370 22.39 -4.58 8.01
N GLY A 371 23.34 -3.71 8.38
CA GLY A 371 23.77 -3.53 9.77
C GLY A 371 24.81 -4.54 10.25
N GLU A 372 25.27 -5.49 9.43
CA GLU A 372 26.38 -6.36 9.81
C GLU A 372 27.67 -5.54 10.04
N PRO A 373 28.41 -5.81 11.13
CA PRO A 373 29.65 -5.10 11.43
C PRO A 373 30.67 -5.31 10.30
N LYS A 374 31.32 -4.21 9.89
CA LYS A 374 32.26 -4.15 8.76
C LYS A 374 33.54 -5.00 8.93
N THR A 375 33.64 -5.78 10.01
CA THR A 375 34.82 -6.55 10.42
C THR A 375 35.08 -7.78 9.54
N SER A 376 34.08 -8.28 8.81
CA SER A 376 34.27 -9.34 7.80
C SER A 376 34.47 -8.74 6.39
N SER A 377 35.71 -8.44 6.00
CA SER A 377 36.18 -8.31 4.59
C SER A 377 35.38 -7.47 3.55
N TRP A 378 34.43 -6.62 3.95
CA TRP A 378 33.54 -5.89 3.03
C TRP A 378 34.25 -4.91 2.07
N VAL A 379 35.48 -4.49 2.38
CA VAL A 379 36.21 -3.45 1.64
C VAL A 379 36.93 -4.00 0.39
N GLY A 380 37.08 -5.32 0.25
CA GLY A 380 37.67 -5.98 -0.93
C GLY A 380 36.66 -6.58 -1.94
N GLU A 381 35.41 -6.81 -1.53
CA GLU A 381 34.45 -7.65 -2.27
C GLU A 381 33.65 -6.96 -3.38
N ARG A 382 33.74 -5.62 -3.53
CA ARG A 382 33.04 -4.93 -4.64
C ARG A 382 33.45 -5.43 -6.03
N ARG A 383 34.60 -6.09 -6.17
CA ARG A 383 35.07 -6.73 -7.43
C ARG A 383 34.48 -8.13 -7.66
N GLY A 384 33.99 -8.81 -6.63
CA GLY A 384 33.41 -10.16 -6.73
C GLY A 384 31.88 -10.18 -6.87
N ARG A 385 31.22 -9.01 -6.84
CA ARG A 385 29.77 -8.89 -7.04
C ARG A 385 29.44 -9.05 -8.52
N THR A 386 28.79 -10.15 -8.85
CA THR A 386 28.38 -10.50 -10.21
C THR A 386 26.92 -10.92 -10.21
N LEU A 387 26.35 -11.08 -11.39
CA LEU A 387 25.01 -11.63 -11.53
C LEU A 387 24.90 -13.09 -11.04
N GLN A 388 26.00 -13.84 -11.11
CA GLN A 388 26.04 -15.27 -10.78
C GLN A 388 25.94 -15.54 -9.28
N ASN A 389 26.53 -14.68 -8.43
CA ASN A 389 26.43 -14.77 -6.98
C ASN A 389 25.34 -13.88 -6.37
N LEU A 390 24.66 -13.05 -7.16
CA LEU A 390 23.51 -12.28 -6.71
C LEU A 390 22.30 -13.20 -6.44
N ARG A 391 21.63 -12.99 -5.33
CA ARG A 391 20.39 -13.68 -4.93
C ARG A 391 19.33 -12.68 -4.52
N PHE A 392 18.09 -13.05 -4.80
CA PHE A 392 16.90 -12.28 -4.49
C PHE A 392 15.94 -13.15 -3.68
N VAL A 393 15.43 -12.62 -2.56
CA VAL A 393 14.47 -13.33 -1.72
C VAL A 393 13.10 -12.70 -1.95
N ARG A 394 12.16 -13.52 -2.43
CA ARG A 394 10.80 -13.10 -2.77
C ARG A 394 9.78 -13.89 -1.95
N PHE A 395 8.86 -13.21 -1.29
CA PHE A 395 7.72 -13.88 -0.66
C PHE A 395 6.77 -14.43 -1.71
N GLY A 396 6.21 -15.63 -1.49
CA GLY A 396 5.42 -16.34 -2.50
C GLY A 396 4.25 -15.54 -3.11
N GLU A 397 3.58 -14.73 -2.30
CA GLU A 397 2.43 -13.90 -2.72
C GLU A 397 2.81 -12.60 -3.44
N CYS A 398 4.11 -12.33 -3.60
CA CYS A 398 4.61 -11.09 -4.16
C CYS A 398 5.26 -11.29 -5.53
N ASP A 399 5.05 -10.31 -6.40
CA ASP A 399 5.53 -10.33 -7.79
C ASP A 399 7.03 -10.05 -7.91
N VAL A 400 7.62 -9.30 -6.97
CA VAL A 400 9.03 -8.89 -6.98
C VAL A 400 9.70 -9.18 -5.64
N PRO A 401 11.05 -9.28 -5.60
CA PRO A 401 11.79 -9.60 -4.39
C PRO A 401 11.73 -8.52 -3.31
N HIS A 402 11.80 -8.94 -2.05
CA HIS A 402 11.85 -8.06 -0.88
C HIS A 402 13.26 -7.84 -0.38
N TYR A 403 14.10 -8.87 -0.48
CA TYR A 403 15.51 -8.79 -0.11
C TYR A 403 16.42 -9.16 -1.26
N TYR A 404 17.67 -8.70 -1.18
CA TYR A 404 18.76 -9.15 -2.03
C TYR A 404 20.06 -9.26 -1.24
N PHE A 405 20.94 -10.15 -1.68
CA PHE A 405 22.28 -10.35 -1.11
C PHE A 405 23.20 -10.97 -2.16
N TRP A 406 24.50 -11.00 -1.87
CA TRP A 406 25.47 -11.75 -2.67
C TRP A 406 25.98 -12.93 -1.86
N VAL A 407 25.96 -14.11 -2.46
CA VAL A 407 26.55 -15.33 -1.87
C VAL A 407 28.06 -15.14 -1.78
N ARG A 408 28.65 -15.43 -0.62
CA ARG A 408 30.10 -15.37 -0.43
C ARG A 408 30.76 -16.65 -0.94
N LYS A 409 32.06 -16.58 -1.22
CA LYS A 409 32.83 -17.78 -1.59
C LYS A 409 32.80 -18.79 -0.44
N GLY A 410 32.40 -20.03 -0.72
CA GLY A 410 32.25 -21.10 0.29
C GLY A 410 30.82 -21.28 0.83
N GLU A 411 29.92 -20.31 0.66
CA GLU A 411 28.50 -20.42 1.07
C GLU A 411 27.63 -21.05 -0.03
N GLY A 412 28.00 -20.82 -1.29
CA GLY A 412 27.45 -21.58 -2.43
C GLY A 412 28.41 -22.70 -2.74
N GLY A 413 27.97 -23.96 -2.62
CA GLY A 413 28.79 -25.13 -2.94
C GLY A 413 29.16 -25.19 -4.43
N LEU A 414 30.20 -24.44 -4.80
CA LEU A 414 30.87 -24.40 -6.10
C LEU A 414 32.38 -24.36 -5.90
#